data_AF-K1SIA6-F1
#
_entry.id   AF-K1SIA6-F1
#
_cell.length_a   1.000
_cell.length_b   1.000
_cell.length_c   1.000
_cell.angle_alpha   90.00
_cell.angle_beta   90.00
_cell.angle_gamma   90.00
#
_symmetry.space_group_name_H-M   'P 1'
#
loop_
_entity.id
_entity.type
_entity.pdbx_description
1 polymer ?
#
loop_
_entity_poly.entity_id
_entity_poly.type
_entity_poly.pdbx_seq_one_letter_code
_entity_poly.pdbx_strand_id
1 'polypeptide(L)'
;MGVDANVITGERIKEEINSGKTIDTAIATGYKRAFSAVFDGNITMIIVAIILMGAFGTPDSLASTILKPVFFMFGASTEGTIYSFGYTLMVGVILNFLFGILATRLMTMSLSRFKIFRNPALYGGKSAKKRAAEKAAATEGGASK
;
A
#
# COMPACT_ATOMS: atom_id res chain seq x y z
N MET A 1 4.24 -6.47 -3.47
CA MET A 1 3.99 -5.28 -2.63
C MET A 1 2.54 -4.91 -2.40
N GLY A 2 1.58 -5.23 -3.30
CA GLY A 2 0.16 -4.86 -3.06
C GLY A 2 -0.44 -5.40 -1.76
N VAL A 3 0.02 -6.56 -1.28
CA VAL A 3 -0.41 -7.13 0.01
C VAL A 3 0.16 -6.34 1.19
N ASP A 4 1.42 -5.93 1.14
CA ASP A 4 2.09 -5.18 2.22
C ASP A 4 1.42 -3.84 2.46
N ALA A 5 1.05 -3.15 1.38
CA ALA A 5 0.28 -1.91 1.41
C ALA A 5 -1.06 -2.03 2.16
N ASN A 6 -1.79 -3.13 1.91
CA ASN A 6 -3.07 -3.39 2.56
C ASN A 6 -2.90 -3.75 4.03
N VAL A 7 -1.85 -4.51 4.37
CA VAL A 7 -1.50 -4.83 5.76
C VAL A 7 -1.12 -3.57 6.54
N ILE A 8 -0.29 -2.69 5.96
CA ILE A 8 0.09 -1.40 6.58
C ILE A 8 -1.16 -0.53 6.80
N THR A 9 -2.05 -0.44 5.80
CA THR A 9 -3.30 0.31 5.93
C THR A 9 -4.17 -0.26 7.06
N GLY A 10 -4.29 -1.59 7.13
CA GLY A 10 -5.03 -2.29 8.18
C GLY A 10 -4.48 -2.03 9.58
N GLU A 11 -3.17 -2.11 9.77
CA GLU A 11 -2.53 -1.82 11.06
C GLU A 11 -2.71 -0.34 11.45
N ARG A 12 -2.63 0.61 10.51
CA ARG A 12 -2.91 2.03 10.82
C ARG A 12 -4.37 2.27 11.17
N ILE A 13 -5.32 1.64 10.48
CA ILE A 13 -6.74 1.73 10.85
C ILE A 13 -6.95 1.18 12.27
N LYS A 14 -6.36 0.02 12.58
CA LYS A 14 -6.41 -0.61 13.89
C LYS A 14 -5.82 0.27 14.99
N GLU A 15 -4.67 0.90 14.76
CA GLU A 15 -4.06 1.87 15.68
C GLU A 15 -4.96 3.08 15.92
N GLU A 16 -5.54 3.64 14.86
CA GLU A 16 -6.42 4.81 14.96
C GLU A 16 -7.72 4.47 15.73
N ILE A 17 -8.29 3.28 15.50
CA ILE A 17 -9.40 2.76 16.31
C ILE A 17 -8.95 2.57 17.76
N ASN A 18 -7.77 1.98 17.99
CA ASN A 18 -7.19 1.78 19.32
C ASN A 18 -6.72 3.08 20.00
N SER A 19 -6.73 4.22 19.29
CA SER A 19 -6.46 5.55 19.84
C SER A 19 -7.74 6.28 20.31
N GLY A 20 -8.93 5.89 19.84
CA GLY A 20 -10.21 6.50 20.27
C GLY A 20 -11.05 7.04 19.14
N LYS A 21 -10.53 7.05 17.91
CA LYS A 21 -11.21 7.65 16.77
C LYS A 21 -12.41 6.81 16.33
N THR A 22 -13.40 7.48 15.75
CA THR A 22 -14.53 6.81 15.10
C THR A 22 -14.04 5.99 13.91
N ILE A 23 -14.76 4.90 13.57
CA ILE A 23 -14.40 4.02 12.45
C ILE A 23 -14.19 4.81 11.15
N ASP A 24 -15.08 5.75 10.84
CA ASP A 24 -14.97 6.58 9.64
C ASP A 24 -13.68 7.44 9.63
N THR A 25 -13.34 8.02 10.78
CA THR A 25 -12.12 8.83 10.92
C THR A 25 -10.86 7.99 10.88
N ALA A 26 -10.90 6.80 11.50
CA ALA A 26 -9.80 5.85 11.50
C ALA A 26 -9.51 5.32 10.09
N ILE A 27 -10.55 4.96 9.33
CA ILE A 27 -10.43 4.56 7.93
C ILE A 27 -9.83 5.70 7.09
N ALA A 28 -10.39 6.92 7.19
CA ALA A 28 -9.90 8.06 6.42
C ALA A 28 -8.44 8.40 6.74
N THR A 29 -8.07 8.39 8.03
CA THR A 29 -6.70 8.70 8.48
C THR A 29 -5.71 7.58 8.10
N GLY A 30 -6.12 6.32 8.24
CA GLY A 30 -5.33 5.14 7.88
C GLY A 30 -4.99 5.14 6.38
N TYR A 31 -5.98 5.37 5.51
CA TYR A 31 -5.75 5.49 4.07
C TYR A 31 -4.85 6.67 3.71
N LYS A 32 -5.04 7.85 4.34
CA LYS A 32 -4.20 9.04 4.06
C LYS A 32 -2.72 8.77 4.37
N ARG A 33 -2.43 8.11 5.48
CA ARG A 33 -1.04 7.80 5.89
C ARG A 33 -0.44 6.67 5.08
N ALA A 34 -1.20 5.60 4.84
CA ALA A 34 -0.71 4.46 4.08
C ALA A 34 -0.50 4.79 2.60
N PHE A 35 -1.27 5.71 2.03
CA PHE A 35 -1.18 6.08 0.60
C PHE A 35 0.24 6.43 0.14
N SER A 36 1.01 7.19 0.94
CA SER A 36 2.39 7.53 0.58
C SER A 36 3.29 6.29 0.48
N ALA A 37 3.14 5.34 1.40
CA ALA A 37 3.91 4.11 1.39
C ALA A 37 3.50 3.19 0.21
N VAL A 38 2.20 3.13 -0.11
CA VAL A 38 1.73 2.37 -1.28
C VAL A 38 2.22 3.00 -2.59
N PHE A 39 2.19 4.32 -2.68
CA PHE A 39 2.65 5.06 -3.87
C PHE A 39 4.15 4.85 -4.11
N ASP A 40 4.96 5.01 -3.07
CA ASP A 40 6.41 4.79 -3.13
C ASP A 40 6.74 3.35 -3.57
N GLY A 41 6.05 2.37 -3.00
CA GLY A 41 6.21 0.95 -3.37
C GLY A 41 5.84 0.60 -4.81
N ASN A 42 4.90 1.32 -5.43
CA ASN A 42 4.58 1.12 -6.85
C ASN A 42 5.54 1.89 -7.77
N ILE A 43 6.02 3.05 -7.35
CA ILE A 43 7.05 3.80 -8.08
C ILE A 43 8.33 2.99 -8.21
N THR A 44 8.81 2.37 -7.13
CA THR A 44 10.02 1.53 -7.18
C THR A 44 9.86 0.39 -8.19
N MET A 45 8.68 -0.25 -8.23
CA MET A 45 8.39 -1.30 -9.22
C MET A 45 8.34 -0.77 -10.66
N ILE A 46 7.81 0.43 -10.89
CA ILE A 46 7.84 1.09 -12.20
C ILE A 46 9.28 1.38 -12.62
N ILE A 47 10.13 1.85 -11.71
CA ILE A 47 11.55 2.09 -11.98
C ILE A 47 12.25 0.78 -12.37
N VAL A 48 12.00 -0.32 -11.66
CA VAL A 48 12.52 -1.65 -12.01
C VAL A 48 12.04 -2.08 -13.39
N ALA A 49 10.77 -1.86 -13.74
CA ALA A 49 10.24 -2.15 -15.07
C ALA A 49 10.97 -1.35 -16.17
N ILE A 50 11.18 -0.06 -15.94
CA ILE A 50 11.88 0.84 -16.87
C ILE A 50 13.34 0.39 -17.04
N ILE A 51 14.01 0.00 -15.95
CA ILE A 51 15.38 -0.54 -16.00
C ILE A 51 15.43 -1.83 -16.82
N LEU A 52 14.52 -2.77 -16.59
CA LEU A 52 14.45 -4.03 -17.34
C LEU A 52 14.21 -3.78 -18.84
N MET A 53 13.27 -2.88 -19.18
CA MET A 53 13.00 -2.51 -20.56
C MET A 53 14.16 -1.71 -21.18
N GLY A 54 14.91 -0.93 -20.41
CA GLY A 54 16.04 -0.15 -20.90
C GLY A 54 17.29 -0.99 -21.13
N ALA A 55 17.56 -1.96 -20.25
CA ALA A 55 18.73 -2.84 -20.34
C ALA A 55 18.57 -3.98 -21.36
N PHE A 56 17.34 -4.50 -21.52
CA PHE A 56 17.06 -5.68 -22.36
C PHE A 56 16.07 -5.43 -23.50
N GLY A 57 15.62 -4.19 -23.67
CA GLY A 57 14.72 -3.80 -24.75
C GLY A 57 15.43 -3.51 -26.07
N THR A 58 14.63 -3.19 -27.09
CA THR A 58 15.15 -2.77 -28.38
C THR A 58 15.83 -1.39 -28.29
N PRO A 59 16.85 -1.11 -29.11
CA PRO A 59 17.56 0.19 -29.12
C PRO A 59 16.65 1.40 -29.43
N ASP A 60 15.52 1.15 -30.09
CA ASP A 60 14.52 2.15 -30.47
C ASP A 60 13.45 2.39 -29.39
N SER A 61 13.47 1.62 -28.31
CA SER A 61 12.52 1.81 -27.22
C SER A 61 12.81 3.09 -26.42
N LEU A 62 11.74 3.75 -25.97
CA LEU A 62 11.83 5.01 -25.23
C LEU A 62 12.63 4.84 -23.93
N ALA A 63 12.50 3.70 -23.26
CA ALA A 63 13.23 3.36 -22.04
C ALA A 63 14.74 3.16 -22.28
N SER A 64 15.13 2.51 -23.38
CA SER A 64 16.55 2.28 -23.69
C SER A 64 17.25 3.58 -24.05
N THR A 65 16.58 4.48 -24.76
CA THR A 65 17.15 5.79 -25.13
C THR A 65 17.41 6.69 -23.91
N ILE A 66 16.52 6.68 -22.92
CA ILE A 66 16.69 7.45 -21.68
C ILE A 66 17.85 6.89 -20.82
N LEU A 67 18.02 5.57 -20.81
CA LEU A 67 19.00 4.89 -19.95
C LEU A 67 20.35 4.62 -20.63
N LYS A 68 20.53 5.02 -21.90
CA LYS A 68 21.82 5.02 -22.62
C LYS A 68 23.02 5.48 -21.78
N PRO A 69 23.00 6.61 -21.04
CA PRO A 69 24.16 7.03 -20.24
C PRO A 69 24.50 6.06 -19.10
N VAL A 70 23.55 5.27 -18.62
CA VAL A 70 23.75 4.30 -17.54
C VAL A 70 24.22 2.95 -18.10
N PHE A 71 23.67 2.51 -19.23
CA PHE A 71 23.97 1.20 -19.83
C PHE A 71 25.01 1.21 -20.95
N PHE A 72 25.66 2.34 -21.23
CA PHE A 72 26.66 2.44 -22.31
C PHE A 72 27.79 1.41 -22.18
N MET A 73 28.13 1.03 -20.94
CA MET A 73 29.22 0.10 -20.63
C MET A 73 28.78 -1.36 -20.65
N PHE A 74 27.47 -1.64 -20.57
CA PHE A 74 26.95 -2.99 -20.36
C PHE A 74 26.62 -3.74 -21.66
N GLY A 75 26.71 -3.09 -22.83
CA GLY A 75 26.34 -3.68 -24.11
C GLY A 75 24.83 -3.92 -24.24
N ALA A 76 24.27 -3.69 -25.41
CA ALA A 76 22.84 -3.95 -25.64
C ALA A 76 22.64 -5.46 -25.82
N SER A 77 22.04 -6.14 -24.83
CA SER A 77 21.58 -7.52 -24.98
C SER A 77 20.09 -7.53 -25.26
N THR A 78 19.71 -7.73 -26.52
CA THR A 78 18.29 -7.72 -26.91
C THR A 78 17.69 -9.11 -26.72
N GLU A 79 17.06 -9.33 -25.57
CA GLU A 79 16.24 -10.52 -25.30
C GLU A 79 14.76 -10.12 -25.19
N GLY A 80 13.96 -10.50 -26.19
CA GLY A 80 12.53 -10.15 -26.26
C GLY A 80 11.69 -10.69 -25.08
N THR A 81 12.13 -11.77 -24.44
CA THR A 81 11.51 -12.35 -23.24
C THR A 81 11.62 -11.43 -22.01
N ILE A 82 12.76 -10.75 -21.84
CA ILE A 82 12.97 -9.84 -20.69
C ILE A 82 12.25 -8.51 -20.91
N TYR A 83 12.22 -8.01 -22.16
CA TYR A 83 11.45 -6.82 -22.50
C TYR A 83 9.95 -7.00 -22.25
N SER A 84 9.38 -8.14 -22.69
CA SER A 84 7.96 -8.46 -22.46
C SER A 84 7.62 -8.68 -20.99
N PHE A 85 8.56 -9.22 -20.21
CA PHE A 85 8.45 -9.27 -18.75
C PHE A 85 8.41 -7.87 -18.13
N GLY A 86 9.31 -6.97 -18.53
CA GLY A 86 9.31 -5.58 -18.07
C GLY A 86 8.02 -4.84 -18.42
N TYR A 87 7.50 -5.02 -19.64
CA TYR A 87 6.23 -4.42 -20.05
C TYR A 87 5.03 -4.95 -19.24
N THR A 88 4.95 -6.27 -19.04
CA THR A 88 3.89 -6.89 -18.24
C THR A 88 3.94 -6.43 -16.79
N LEU A 89 5.15 -6.29 -16.23
CA LEU A 89 5.36 -5.75 -14.89
C LEU A 89 4.89 -4.29 -14.80
N MET A 90 5.24 -3.44 -15.77
CA MET A 90 4.81 -2.05 -15.81
C MET A 90 3.28 -1.92 -15.88
N VAL A 91 2.64 -2.61 -16.82
CA VAL A 91 1.17 -2.60 -16.97
C VAL A 91 0.50 -3.16 -15.72
N GLY A 92 1.02 -4.26 -15.18
CA GLY A 92 0.50 -4.88 -13.96
C GLY A 92 0.58 -3.97 -12.75
N VAL A 93 1.68 -3.22 -12.57
CA VAL A 93 1.86 -2.27 -11.47
C VAL A 93 0.92 -1.07 -11.63
N ILE A 94 0.75 -0.53 -12.83
CA ILE A 94 -0.19 0.58 -13.09
C ILE A 94 -1.63 0.15 -12.79
N LEU A 95 -2.04 -1.02 -13.28
CA LEU A 95 -3.37 -1.56 -12.99
C LEU A 95 -3.54 -1.86 -11.49
N ASN A 96 -2.52 -2.41 -10.84
CA ASN A 96 -2.55 -2.66 -9.39
C ASN A 96 -2.66 -1.37 -8.59
N PHE A 97 -1.98 -0.31 -9.00
CA PHE A 97 -2.07 0.99 -8.35
C PHE A 97 -3.47 1.59 -8.49
N LEU A 98 -4.04 1.55 -9.70
CA LEU A 98 -5.39 2.05 -9.98
C LEU A 98 -6.45 1.27 -9.21
N PHE A 99 -6.57 -0.04 -9.45
CA PHE A 99 -7.61 -0.87 -8.83
C PHE A 99 -7.33 -1.14 -7.35
N GLY A 100 -6.08 -1.41 -6.98
CA GLY A 100 -5.70 -1.78 -5.63
C GLY A 100 -5.87 -0.64 -4.62
N ILE A 101 -5.70 0.63 -5.01
CA ILE A 101 -5.92 1.76 -4.10
C ILE A 101 -7.30 2.37 -4.29
N LEU A 102 -7.68 2.72 -5.53
CA LEU A 102 -8.92 3.44 -5.77
C LEU A 102 -10.14 2.57 -5.47
N ALA A 103 -10.18 1.33 -6.00
CA ALA A 103 -11.32 0.45 -5.79
C ALA A 103 -11.41 -0.02 -4.33
N THR A 104 -10.28 -0.42 -3.72
CA THR A 104 -10.26 -0.86 -2.32
C THR A 104 -10.69 0.26 -1.37
N ARG A 105 -10.23 1.50 -1.58
CA ARG A 105 -10.63 2.65 -0.76
C ARG A 105 -12.13 2.91 -0.88
N LEU A 106 -12.64 2.92 -2.11
CA LEU A 106 -14.05 3.19 -2.39
C LEU A 106 -14.96 2.09 -1.84
N MET A 107 -14.53 0.83 -1.97
CA MET A 107 -15.21 -0.33 -1.40
C MET A 107 -15.23 -0.30 0.13
N THR A 108 -14.10 -0.01 0.77
CA THR A 108 -14.02 0.03 2.24
C THR A 108 -14.89 1.17 2.81
N MET A 109 -14.89 2.34 2.16
CA MET A 109 -15.75 3.46 2.55
C MET A 109 -17.23 3.21 2.28
N SER A 110 -17.57 2.47 1.22
CA SER A 110 -18.94 2.06 0.94
C SER A 110 -19.44 1.05 1.97
N LEU A 111 -18.62 0.04 2.29
CA LEU A 111 -18.97 -1.00 3.26
C LEU A 111 -19.13 -0.46 4.68
N SER A 112 -18.29 0.49 5.11
CA SER A 112 -18.38 1.05 6.48
C SER A 112 -19.68 1.81 6.77
N ARG A 113 -20.46 2.17 5.73
CA ARG A 113 -21.78 2.82 5.86
C ARG A 113 -22.85 1.89 6.42
N PHE A 114 -22.70 0.57 6.27
CA PHE A 114 -23.69 -0.41 6.73
C PHE A 114 -23.49 -0.77 8.21
N LYS A 115 -24.58 -0.92 8.96
CA LYS A 115 -24.55 -1.22 10.41
C LYS A 115 -23.76 -2.49 10.76
N ILE A 116 -23.79 -3.52 9.90
CA ILE A 116 -23.03 -4.78 10.10
C ILE A 116 -21.53 -4.54 10.15
N PHE A 117 -21.01 -3.59 9.36
CA PHE A 117 -19.58 -3.32 9.27
C PHE A 117 -19.10 -2.27 10.29
N ARG A 118 -19.97 -1.76 11.16
CA ARG A 118 -19.60 -0.78 12.21
C ARG A 118 -19.09 -1.43 13.50
N ASN A 119 -18.51 -2.62 13.43
CA ASN A 119 -17.93 -3.30 14.58
C ASN A 119 -16.40 -3.08 14.63
N PRO A 120 -15.84 -2.48 15.70
CA PRO A 120 -14.39 -2.30 15.87
C PRO A 120 -13.58 -3.59 15.72
N ALA A 121 -14.15 -4.74 16.10
CA ALA A 121 -13.50 -6.04 15.99
C ALA A 121 -13.21 -6.48 14.54
N LEU A 122 -14.03 -6.05 13.58
CA LEU A 122 -13.82 -6.35 12.15
C LEU A 122 -12.58 -5.67 11.58
N TYR A 123 -12.15 -4.57 12.19
CA TYR A 123 -10.96 -3.81 11.80
C TYR A 123 -9.75 -4.12 12.69
N GLY A 124 -9.82 -5.19 13.50
CA GLY A 124 -8.74 -5.58 14.43
C GLY A 124 -8.59 -4.66 15.66
N GLY A 125 -9.48 -3.68 15.83
CA GLY A 125 -9.49 -2.76 16.96
C GLY A 125 -10.25 -3.31 18.17
N LYS A 126 -9.82 -2.93 19.38
CA LYS A 126 -10.52 -3.31 20.63
C LYS A 126 -11.84 -2.54 20.75
N SER A 127 -12.93 -3.21 21.16
CA SER A 127 -14.21 -2.56 21.46
C SER A 127 -14.06 -1.45 22.51
N ALA A 128 -14.84 -0.37 22.40
CA ALA A 128 -14.82 0.76 23.33
C ALA A 128 -14.94 0.31 24.80
N LYS A 129 -15.79 -0.69 25.08
CA LYS A 129 -15.96 -1.28 26.42
C LYS A 129 -14.68 -1.97 26.91
N LYS A 130 -13.98 -2.71 26.03
CA LYS A 130 -12.73 -3.42 26.35
C LYS A 130 -11.56 -2.44 26.56
N ARG A 131 -11.52 -1.34 25.79
CA ARG A 131 -10.54 -0.26 25.94
C ARG A 131 -10.75 0.55 27.23
N ALA A 132 -12.00 0.82 27.58
CA ALA A 132 -12.34 1.49 28.84
C ALA A 132 -11.94 0.64 30.05
N ALA A 133 -12.21 -0.67 30.01
CA ALA A 133 -11.80 -1.61 31.06
C ALA A 133 -10.27 -1.69 31.21
N GLU A 134 -9.52 -1.72 30.10
CA GLU A 134 -8.05 -1.78 30.13
C GLU A 134 -7.41 -0.47 30.59
N LYS A 135 -7.96 0.69 30.19
CA LYS A 135 -7.52 1.99 30.73
C LYS A 135 -7.78 2.10 32.23
N ALA A 136 -8.96 1.67 32.70
CA ALA A 136 -9.30 1.68 34.13
C ALA A 136 -8.33 0.80 34.94
N ALA A 137 -8.07 -0.42 34.47
CA ALA A 137 -7.10 -1.33 35.08
C ALA A 137 -5.66 -0.78 35.10
N ALA A 138 -5.26 -0.04 34.05
CA ALA A 138 -3.94 0.59 33.99
C ALA A 138 -3.80 1.78 34.97
N THR A 139 -4.87 2.55 35.19
CA THR A 139 -4.88 3.63 36.20
C THR A 139 -4.90 3.11 37.64
N GLU A 140 -5.57 1.99 37.90
CA GLU A 140 -5.62 1.37 39.24
C GLU A 140 -4.31 0.64 39.60
N GLY A 141 -3.62 0.03 38.62
CA GLY A 141 -2.32 -0.60 38.83
C GLY A 141 -1.15 0.38 39.03
N GLY A 142 -1.32 1.66 38.69
CA GLY A 142 -0.31 2.70 38.88
C GLY A 142 -0.30 3.38 40.25
N ALA A 143 -1.34 3.18 41.07
CA ALA A 143 -1.45 3.76 42.41
C ALA A 143 -0.88 2.87 43.53
N SER A 144 -0.29 1.72 43.18
CA SER A 144 0.28 0.73 44.11
C SER A 144 1.80 0.54 43.92
N LYS A 145 2.50 1.60 43.51
CA LYS A 145 3.97 1.69 43.57
C LYS A 145 4.39 3.04 44.12
#